data_AF-A0A924DGE6-F1
#
_entry.id   AF-A0A924DGE6-F1
#
_cell.length_a   1.000
_cell.length_b   1.000
_cell.length_c   1.000
_cell.angle_alpha   90.00
_cell.angle_beta   90.00
_cell.angle_gamma   90.00
#
_symmetry.space_group_name_H-M   'P 1'
#
loop_
_entity.id
_entity.type
_entity.pdbx_description
1 polymer ?
#
loop_
_entity_poly.entity_id
_entity_poly.type
_entity_poly.pdbx_seq_one_letter_code
_entity_poly.pdbx_strand_id
1 'polypeptide(L)'
;MSNLIYTFLFAPDWMQLTNEISLIDRFDASWGTIEKREGQTLKQLKSIATVRSVGASTRIEGSKMTDDEVAILIKNLTISKLEERDQQEVAGYYETLEQVAESFRDIEVTENNLKHLHNLLMKYSEKDAWHRGNYKQHSNVVEAQNPDGSKHVIFQTTDPGFPTEVAMANLVAWYKSDKQTHPLIKSAVFIYDFLSIHPFQDGNGRLSRLLGTLLLLKSGYSWIQYMSFEHEIESRKSEYYSILMQCQRQKPGEDVYPWVMFFLDCMKNIQKLLMDKLEVQTKSEKLSQREKKIYSFIENHPGSKSGEIAEKLNIPLSTVKRTLTDMVKNKLLALNGAGAGTSYNIEGTASIKKDVAMRFTNAERKKEFVIKNQSAFIQIKKIILTPLFDWSHPDEWGGRLARTGLYLQVTCSNNKGTMVKSSPYPISAGPHHYQPVFILSQPIDIPANFWDDTPYKSEYPIQVTIELLSSTPDFDFDVMLVYDEG
;
A
#
# COMPACT_ATOMS: atom_id res chain seq x y z
N MET A 1 -17.28 28.53 14.79
CA MET A 1 -15.93 28.53 14.19
C MET A 1 -16.08 28.01 12.78
N SER A 2 -15.41 28.59 11.79
CA SER A 2 -15.48 28.05 10.43
C SER A 2 -14.85 26.67 10.42
N ASN A 3 -15.59 25.64 9.98
CA ASN A 3 -15.08 24.29 9.76
C ASN A 3 -14.24 24.22 8.47
N LEU A 4 -13.38 25.22 8.24
CA LEU A 4 -12.59 25.34 7.03
C LEU A 4 -11.10 25.21 7.35
N ILE A 5 -10.40 24.42 6.53
CA ILE A 5 -8.94 24.44 6.43
C ILE A 5 -8.62 24.84 4.99
N TYR A 6 -7.88 25.94 4.83
CA TYR A 6 -7.68 26.62 3.54
C TYR A 6 -9.03 27.02 2.92
N THR A 7 -9.47 26.32 1.86
CA THR A 7 -10.75 26.51 1.18
C THR A 7 -11.70 25.31 1.34
N PHE A 8 -11.28 24.28 2.09
CA PHE A 8 -12.00 23.01 2.18
C PHE A 8 -12.79 22.87 3.46
N LEU A 9 -13.93 22.18 3.37
CA LEU A 9 -14.65 21.72 4.54
C LEU A 9 -13.79 20.70 5.29
N PHE A 10 -13.75 20.84 6.60
CA PHE A 10 -13.06 19.94 7.51
C PHE A 10 -13.89 19.81 8.78
N ALA A 11 -14.75 18.80 8.81
CA ALA A 11 -15.63 18.49 9.94
C ALA A 11 -15.25 17.12 10.54
N PRO A 12 -14.11 17.04 11.24
CA PRO A 12 -13.59 15.77 11.70
C PRO A 12 -14.38 15.20 12.88
N ASP A 13 -14.31 13.88 13.07
CA ASP A 13 -14.44 13.30 14.40
C ASP A 13 -13.15 13.68 15.18
N TRP A 14 -13.27 14.69 16.03
CA TRP A 14 -12.13 15.23 16.78
C TRP A 14 -11.45 14.20 17.67
N MET A 15 -12.21 13.24 18.23
CA MET A 15 -11.64 12.21 19.10
C MET A 15 -10.82 11.24 18.25
N GLN A 16 -11.36 10.79 17.12
CA GLN A 16 -10.64 9.94 16.19
C GLN A 16 -9.39 10.63 15.66
N LEU A 17 -9.53 11.82 15.08
CA LEU A 17 -8.42 12.59 14.51
C LEU A 17 -7.28 12.84 15.52
N THR A 18 -7.63 13.23 16.75
CA THR A 18 -6.63 13.49 17.79
C THR A 18 -5.90 12.21 18.19
N ASN A 19 -6.60 11.07 18.26
CA ASN A 19 -5.98 9.78 18.55
C ASN A 19 -5.00 9.35 17.46
N GLU A 20 -5.38 9.51 16.19
CA GLU A 20 -4.55 9.18 15.03
C GLU A 20 -3.26 10.01 15.02
N ILE A 21 -3.37 11.33 15.16
CA ILE A 21 -2.23 12.25 15.22
C ILE A 21 -1.33 11.92 16.43
N SER A 22 -1.93 11.71 17.60
CA SER A 22 -1.17 11.42 18.82
C SER A 22 -0.38 10.12 18.73
N LEU A 23 -0.87 9.10 18.01
CA LEU A 23 -0.11 7.88 17.76
C LEU A 23 1.13 8.17 16.91
N ILE A 24 0.94 8.95 15.84
CA ILE A 24 2.02 9.29 14.92
C ILE A 24 3.09 10.13 15.61
N ASP A 25 2.69 11.15 16.36
CA ASP A 25 3.62 12.06 17.06
C ASP A 25 4.36 11.37 18.20
N ARG A 26 3.72 10.44 18.93
CA ARG A 26 4.42 9.65 19.96
C ARG A 26 5.54 8.81 19.37
N PHE A 27 5.30 8.20 18.21
CA PHE A 27 6.33 7.45 17.51
C PHE A 27 7.45 8.38 17.05
N ASP A 28 7.11 9.54 16.47
CA ASP A 28 8.10 10.53 16.04
C ASP A 28 8.99 11.02 17.20
N ALA A 29 8.39 11.32 18.35
CA ALA A 29 9.13 11.71 19.56
C ALA A 29 10.11 10.61 20.04
N SER A 30 9.77 9.34 19.82
CA SER A 30 10.65 8.19 20.13
C SER A 30 11.75 7.98 19.08
N TRP A 31 11.55 8.47 17.85
CA TRP A 31 12.40 8.18 16.70
C TRP A 31 13.84 8.62 16.91
N GLY A 32 14.08 9.79 17.50
CA GLY A 32 15.44 10.28 17.74
C GLY A 32 16.31 9.36 18.60
N THR A 33 15.70 8.52 19.44
CA THR A 33 16.43 7.47 20.21
C THR A 33 16.69 6.23 19.35
N ILE A 34 15.70 5.82 18.55
CA ILE A 34 15.81 4.69 17.61
C ILE A 34 16.90 4.99 16.58
N GLU A 35 16.90 6.20 16.00
CA GLU A 35 17.84 6.62 14.98
C GLU A 35 19.30 6.53 15.46
N LYS A 36 19.56 6.99 16.69
CA LYS A 36 20.89 6.88 17.31
C LYS A 36 21.32 5.44 17.57
N ARG A 37 20.36 4.56 17.91
CA ARG A 37 20.63 3.14 18.20
C ARG A 37 20.94 2.35 16.93
N GLU A 38 20.19 2.58 15.86
CA GLU A 38 20.17 1.73 14.68
C GLU A 38 21.21 2.13 13.61
N GLY A 39 21.67 3.39 13.57
CA GLY A 39 22.85 3.84 12.81
C GLY A 39 23.07 3.24 11.41
N GLN A 40 23.86 2.16 11.32
CA GLN A 40 24.19 1.48 10.05
C GLN A 40 23.00 0.74 9.43
N THR A 41 22.13 0.16 10.24
CA THR A 41 20.91 -0.55 9.84
C THR A 41 19.99 0.38 9.04
N LEU A 42 19.90 1.63 9.48
CA LEU A 42 19.12 2.66 8.80
C LEU A 42 19.65 3.03 7.42
N LYS A 43 20.96 2.91 7.16
CA LYS A 43 21.50 3.13 5.81
C LYS A 43 21.03 2.07 4.83
N GLN A 44 20.99 0.81 5.26
CA GLN A 44 20.48 -0.30 4.44
C GLN A 44 18.97 -0.15 4.21
N LEU A 45 18.22 0.15 5.27
CA LEU A 45 16.78 0.41 5.16
C LEU A 45 16.48 1.58 4.24
N LYS A 46 17.24 2.68 4.33
CA LYS A 46 17.12 3.82 3.41
C LYS A 46 17.35 3.40 1.96
N SER A 47 18.41 2.65 1.67
CA SER A 47 18.67 2.16 0.31
C SER A 47 17.53 1.29 -0.24
N ILE A 48 16.99 0.39 0.57
CA ILE A 48 15.85 -0.47 0.19
C ILE A 48 14.59 0.37 -0.01
N ALA A 49 14.34 1.32 0.89
CA ALA A 49 13.19 2.23 0.82
C ALA A 49 13.26 3.09 -0.45
N THR A 50 14.42 3.62 -0.81
CA THR A 50 14.62 4.39 -2.05
C THR A 50 14.23 3.58 -3.28
N VAL A 51 14.75 2.34 -3.43
CA VAL A 51 14.39 1.46 -4.56
C VAL A 51 12.88 1.22 -4.61
N ARG A 52 12.28 0.88 -3.46
CA ARG A 52 10.83 0.63 -3.36
C ARG A 52 10.00 1.87 -3.68
N SER A 53 10.41 3.04 -3.21
CA SER A 53 9.73 4.31 -3.50
C SER A 53 9.77 4.65 -4.98
N VAL A 54 10.93 4.51 -5.61
CA VAL A 54 11.09 4.78 -7.04
C VAL A 54 10.23 3.80 -7.87
N GLY A 55 10.31 2.51 -7.57
CA GLY A 55 9.52 1.48 -8.24
C GLY A 55 8.02 1.69 -8.05
N ALA A 56 7.55 1.81 -6.81
CA ALA A 56 6.14 1.96 -6.50
C ALA A 56 5.54 3.23 -7.11
N SER A 57 6.24 4.36 -6.98
CA SER A 57 5.77 5.63 -7.53
C SER A 57 5.62 5.58 -9.05
N THR A 58 6.55 4.94 -9.76
CA THR A 58 6.46 4.83 -11.23
C THR A 58 5.42 3.80 -11.66
N ARG A 59 5.24 2.69 -10.94
CA ARG A 59 4.19 1.68 -11.22
C ARG A 59 2.76 2.19 -10.96
N ILE A 60 2.57 3.13 -10.02
CA ILE A 60 1.29 3.84 -9.88
C ILE A 60 0.90 4.53 -11.20
N GLU A 61 1.88 5.05 -11.94
CA GLU A 61 1.71 5.70 -13.26
C GLU A 61 1.81 4.74 -14.46
N GLY A 62 1.90 3.42 -14.20
CA GLY A 62 1.85 2.37 -15.22
C GLY A 62 3.19 1.81 -15.69
N SER A 63 4.32 2.15 -15.04
CA SER A 63 5.60 1.45 -15.25
C SER A 63 5.46 -0.05 -15.00
N LYS A 64 6.26 -0.86 -15.68
CA LYS A 64 6.30 -2.32 -15.52
C LYS A 64 7.56 -2.82 -14.80
N MET A 65 8.48 -1.93 -14.46
CA MET A 65 9.75 -2.31 -13.85
C MET A 65 9.55 -2.86 -12.43
N THR A 66 10.15 -4.02 -12.18
CA THR A 66 10.26 -4.65 -10.86
C THR A 66 11.28 -3.92 -9.98
N ASP A 67 11.21 -4.14 -8.66
CA ASP A 67 12.16 -3.51 -7.72
C ASP A 67 13.61 -3.94 -8.01
N ASP A 68 13.86 -5.16 -8.49
CA ASP A 68 15.19 -5.64 -8.87
C ASP A 68 15.73 -4.91 -10.11
N GLU A 69 14.89 -4.71 -11.13
CA GLU A 69 15.25 -3.94 -12.33
C GLU A 69 15.53 -2.47 -11.98
N VAL A 70 14.71 -1.88 -11.10
CA VAL A 70 14.92 -0.52 -10.58
C VAL A 70 16.27 -0.43 -9.84
N ALA A 71 16.58 -1.40 -8.97
CA ALA A 71 17.85 -1.43 -8.24
C ALA A 71 19.06 -1.53 -9.18
N ILE A 72 18.99 -2.38 -10.20
CA ILE A 72 20.03 -2.53 -11.22
C ILE A 72 20.20 -1.23 -12.01
N LEU A 73 19.10 -0.57 -12.37
CA LEU A 73 19.14 0.69 -13.13
C LEU A 73 19.78 1.81 -12.30
N ILE A 74 19.33 2.01 -11.06
CA ILE A 74 19.89 3.02 -10.15
C ILE A 74 21.39 2.82 -9.95
N LYS A 75 21.83 1.57 -9.75
CA LYS A 75 23.25 1.25 -9.55
C LYS A 75 24.13 1.60 -10.76
N ASN A 76 23.57 1.52 -11.97
CA ASN A 76 24.30 1.74 -13.23
C ASN A 76 23.94 3.07 -13.91
N LEU A 77 23.22 3.97 -13.23
CA LEU A 77 22.59 5.14 -13.84
C LEU A 77 23.56 6.03 -14.63
N THR A 78 24.80 6.19 -14.14
CA THR A 78 25.84 7.03 -14.76
C THR A 78 26.35 6.48 -16.11
N ILE A 79 26.14 5.20 -16.39
CA ILE A 79 26.71 4.49 -17.56
C ILE A 79 25.59 3.97 -18.49
N SER A 80 24.38 3.78 -17.97
CA SER A 80 23.23 3.32 -18.73
C SER A 80 22.73 4.36 -19.71
N LYS A 81 22.47 3.95 -20.96
CA LYS A 81 21.66 4.72 -21.90
C LYS A 81 20.18 4.49 -21.58
N LEU A 82 19.43 5.55 -21.33
CA LEU A 82 18.00 5.50 -20.97
C LEU A 82 17.15 5.58 -22.23
N GLU A 83 16.85 4.43 -22.82
CA GLU A 83 16.10 4.35 -24.09
C GLU A 83 14.59 4.22 -23.85
N GLU A 84 14.20 3.45 -22.83
CA GLU A 84 12.79 3.17 -22.55
C GLU A 84 12.17 4.21 -21.62
N ARG A 85 10.87 4.49 -21.83
CA ARG A 85 10.09 5.42 -20.99
C ARG A 85 10.23 5.08 -19.50
N ASP A 86 10.02 3.81 -19.13
CA ASP A 86 10.04 3.38 -17.73
C ASP A 86 11.41 3.65 -17.07
N GLN A 87 12.51 3.48 -17.82
CA GLN A 87 13.86 3.76 -17.33
C GLN A 87 14.07 5.26 -17.10
N GLN A 88 13.59 6.11 -18.02
CA GLN A 88 13.65 7.57 -17.89
C GLN A 88 12.85 8.06 -16.69
N GLU A 89 11.66 7.50 -16.46
CA GLU A 89 10.81 7.85 -15.30
C GLU A 89 11.45 7.41 -13.98
N VAL A 90 12.02 6.21 -13.92
CA VAL A 90 12.75 5.70 -12.75
C VAL A 90 13.96 6.59 -12.44
N ALA A 91 14.75 6.96 -13.44
CA ALA A 91 15.91 7.83 -13.30
C ALA A 91 15.54 9.22 -12.76
N GLY A 92 14.55 9.87 -13.37
CA GLY A 92 14.11 11.22 -12.99
C GLY A 92 13.51 11.24 -11.58
N TYR A 93 12.72 10.21 -11.24
CA TYR A 93 12.15 10.09 -9.90
C TYR A 93 13.23 9.85 -8.84
N TYR A 94 14.18 8.95 -9.10
CA TYR A 94 15.30 8.67 -8.19
C TYR A 94 16.14 9.92 -7.90
N GLU A 95 16.60 10.64 -8.94
CA GLU A 95 17.40 11.86 -8.74
C GLU A 95 16.65 12.93 -7.94
N THR A 96 15.34 13.07 -8.19
CA THR A 96 14.53 14.06 -7.48
C THR A 96 14.28 13.65 -6.03
N LEU A 97 14.05 12.36 -5.77
CA LEU A 97 13.91 11.82 -4.41
C LEU A 97 15.19 12.00 -3.59
N GLU A 98 16.35 11.72 -4.17
CA GLU A 98 17.64 11.94 -3.50
C GLU A 98 17.86 13.42 -3.20
N GLN A 99 17.55 14.31 -4.15
CA GLN A 99 17.65 15.75 -3.90
C GLN A 99 16.73 16.21 -2.74
N VAL A 100 15.49 15.71 -2.70
CA VAL A 100 14.57 15.97 -1.58
C VAL A 100 15.16 15.43 -0.28
N ALA A 101 15.62 14.18 -0.24
CA ALA A 101 16.12 13.55 0.97
C ALA A 101 17.39 14.23 1.52
N GLU A 102 18.27 14.71 0.65
CA GLU A 102 19.53 15.36 1.05
C GLU A 102 19.37 16.84 1.38
N SER A 103 18.49 17.55 0.67
CA SER A 103 18.40 19.01 0.71
C SER A 103 17.05 19.55 1.25
N PHE A 104 16.19 18.72 1.84
CA PHE A 104 14.84 19.13 2.30
C PHE A 104 14.84 20.37 3.21
N ARG A 105 15.92 20.59 3.98
CA ARG A 105 16.04 21.74 4.88
C ARG A 105 16.08 23.05 4.09
N ASP A 106 16.82 23.06 2.99
CA ASP A 106 17.07 24.23 2.15
C ASP A 106 16.00 24.41 1.05
N ILE A 107 15.26 23.35 0.71
CA ILE A 107 14.16 23.43 -0.26
C ILE A 107 12.95 24.10 0.40
N GLU A 108 12.76 25.40 0.18
CA GLU A 108 11.53 26.11 0.57
C GLU A 108 10.34 25.67 -0.28
N VAL A 109 9.14 25.63 0.30
CA VAL A 109 7.89 25.37 -0.44
C VAL A 109 7.50 26.64 -1.18
N THR A 110 8.00 26.82 -2.39
CA THR A 110 7.73 27.95 -3.29
C THR A 110 7.35 27.43 -4.66
N GLU A 111 6.58 28.20 -5.45
CA GLU A 111 6.25 27.80 -6.83
C GLU A 111 7.51 27.53 -7.67
N ASN A 112 8.57 28.33 -7.49
CA ASN A 112 9.84 28.13 -8.18
C ASN A 112 10.50 26.80 -7.82
N ASN A 113 10.53 26.42 -6.54
CA ASN A 113 11.11 25.14 -6.13
C ASN A 113 10.24 23.96 -6.57
N LEU A 114 8.91 24.10 -6.57
CA LEU A 114 8.00 23.09 -7.10
C LEU A 114 8.23 22.87 -8.60
N LYS A 115 8.40 23.96 -9.37
CA LYS A 115 8.75 23.92 -10.79
C LYS A 115 10.15 23.33 -11.02
N HIS A 116 11.12 23.64 -10.16
CA HIS A 116 12.46 23.06 -10.21
C HIS A 116 12.45 21.55 -9.97
N LEU A 117 11.75 21.08 -8.94
CA LEU A 117 11.57 19.65 -8.68
C LEU A 117 10.85 18.95 -9.83
N HIS A 118 9.84 19.59 -10.43
CA HIS A 118 9.19 19.07 -11.64
C HIS A 118 10.17 18.96 -12.82
N ASN A 119 11.01 19.97 -13.02
CA ASN A 119 12.02 19.97 -14.08
C ASN A 119 13.03 18.82 -13.91
N LEU A 120 13.46 18.53 -12.68
CA LEU A 120 14.33 17.38 -12.39
C LEU A 120 13.62 16.05 -12.58
N LEU A 121 12.39 15.93 -12.09
CA LEU A 121 11.57 14.73 -12.24
C LEU A 121 11.41 14.32 -13.71
N MET A 122 11.22 15.31 -14.60
CA MET A 122 10.99 15.08 -16.03
C MET A 122 12.26 15.18 -16.87
N LYS A 123 13.45 15.32 -16.25
CA LYS A 123 14.73 15.61 -16.93
C LYS A 123 15.04 14.67 -18.09
N TYR A 124 14.75 13.38 -17.93
CA TYR A 124 15.07 12.32 -18.89
C TYR A 124 13.93 12.00 -19.86
N SER A 125 12.72 12.53 -19.65
CA SER A 125 11.59 12.26 -20.53
C SER A 125 11.62 13.18 -21.74
N GLU A 126 12.06 12.66 -22.89
CA GLU A 126 12.17 13.44 -24.13
C GLU A 126 10.80 13.96 -24.60
N LYS A 127 9.74 13.16 -24.46
CA LYS A 127 8.36 13.53 -24.84
C LYS A 127 7.83 14.73 -24.03
N ASP A 128 8.35 14.93 -22.83
CA ASP A 128 7.87 15.93 -21.86
C ASP A 128 8.76 17.17 -21.79
N ALA A 129 9.84 17.22 -22.59
CA ALA A 129 10.82 18.30 -22.56
C ALA A 129 10.21 19.69 -22.84
N TRP A 130 9.11 19.76 -23.59
CA TRP A 130 8.46 21.02 -23.96
C TRP A 130 7.67 21.67 -22.81
N HIS A 131 7.25 20.90 -21.80
CA HIS A 131 6.44 21.42 -20.67
C HIS A 131 7.15 21.32 -19.32
N ARG A 132 8.25 20.56 -19.20
CA ARG A 132 8.96 20.38 -17.93
C ARG A 132 9.25 21.70 -17.23
N GLY A 133 9.05 21.72 -15.92
CA GLY A 133 9.17 22.91 -15.08
C GLY A 133 8.13 24.02 -15.28
N ASN A 134 7.17 23.88 -16.19
CA ASN A 134 6.15 24.91 -16.46
C ASN A 134 4.73 24.39 -16.20
N TYR A 135 3.85 25.29 -15.76
CA TYR A 135 2.44 24.92 -15.59
C TYR A 135 1.76 24.66 -16.93
N LYS A 136 0.75 23.79 -16.89
CA LYS A 136 0.03 23.31 -18.06
C LYS A 136 -0.61 24.47 -18.84
N GLN A 137 -0.46 24.38 -20.15
CA GLN A 137 -1.11 25.27 -21.12
C GLN A 137 -2.28 24.58 -21.85
N HIS A 138 -2.41 23.27 -21.67
CA HIS A 138 -3.51 22.48 -22.19
C HIS A 138 -4.25 21.80 -21.03
N SER A 139 -5.55 21.56 -21.24
CA SER A 139 -6.35 20.82 -20.27
C SER A 139 -5.80 19.42 -20.10
N ASN A 140 -5.80 18.92 -18.87
CA ASN A 140 -5.51 17.55 -18.54
C ASN A 140 -6.53 17.01 -17.55
N VAL A 141 -6.76 15.73 -17.61
CA VAL A 141 -7.65 15.01 -16.70
C VAL A 141 -6.88 13.85 -16.11
N VAL A 142 -7.23 13.47 -14.90
CA VAL A 142 -6.72 12.22 -14.33
C VAL A 142 -7.69 11.14 -14.78
N GLU A 143 -7.21 10.17 -15.55
CA GLU A 143 -8.03 9.07 -16.09
C GLU A 143 -7.57 7.74 -15.51
N ALA A 144 -8.53 6.91 -15.08
CA ALA A 144 -8.29 5.51 -14.79
C ALA A 144 -8.69 4.70 -16.02
N GLN A 145 -7.80 3.79 -16.42
CA GLN A 145 -8.13 2.79 -17.42
C GLN A 145 -8.68 1.55 -16.71
N ASN A 146 -9.90 1.17 -17.06
CA ASN A 146 -10.51 -0.08 -16.63
C ASN A 146 -9.82 -1.27 -17.33
N PRO A 147 -9.93 -2.50 -16.78
CA PRO A 147 -9.36 -3.70 -17.40
C PRO A 147 -9.87 -3.99 -18.81
N ASP A 148 -11.04 -3.46 -19.18
CA ASP A 148 -11.63 -3.55 -20.51
C ASP A 148 -11.10 -2.49 -21.50
N GLY A 149 -10.18 -1.63 -21.06
CA GLY A 149 -9.60 -0.55 -21.84
C GLY A 149 -10.39 0.76 -21.83
N SER A 150 -11.61 0.78 -21.27
CA SER A 150 -12.40 2.00 -21.12
C SER A 150 -11.75 2.96 -20.12
N LYS A 151 -11.93 4.27 -20.34
CA LYS A 151 -11.37 5.31 -19.47
C LYS A 151 -12.50 6.01 -18.76
N HIS A 152 -12.36 6.22 -17.45
CA HIS A 152 -13.23 7.12 -16.70
C HIS A 152 -12.39 8.22 -16.05
N VAL A 153 -12.96 9.43 -16.03
CA VAL A 153 -12.33 10.58 -15.39
C VAL A 153 -12.36 10.36 -13.88
N ILE A 154 -11.18 10.27 -13.27
CA ILE A 154 -11.00 10.24 -11.81
C ILE A 154 -11.13 11.66 -11.26
N PHE A 155 -10.54 12.64 -11.94
CA PHE A 155 -10.56 14.04 -11.48
C PHE A 155 -10.79 15.05 -12.59
N GLN A 156 -11.63 16.03 -12.29
CA GLN A 156 -11.66 17.29 -13.02
C GLN A 156 -10.61 18.23 -12.44
N THR A 157 -9.65 18.64 -13.27
CA THR A 157 -8.54 19.50 -12.82
C THR A 157 -8.85 20.97 -13.07
N THR A 158 -8.07 21.86 -12.46
CA THR A 158 -8.18 23.31 -12.72
C THR A 158 -7.86 23.63 -14.18
N ASP A 159 -8.55 24.61 -14.77
CA ASP A 159 -8.28 25.04 -16.14
C ASP A 159 -6.83 25.52 -16.35
N PRO A 160 -6.24 25.29 -17.53
CA PRO A 160 -4.86 25.69 -17.83
C PRO A 160 -4.68 27.22 -17.84
N GLY A 161 -3.43 27.66 -17.71
CA GLY A 161 -3.08 29.08 -17.71
C GLY A 161 -3.42 29.78 -16.39
N PHE A 162 -4.01 30.99 -16.48
CA PHE A 162 -4.25 31.87 -15.34
C PHE A 162 -4.98 31.21 -14.14
N PRO A 163 -6.02 30.37 -14.33
CA PRO A 163 -6.66 29.69 -13.19
C PRO A 163 -5.71 28.76 -12.42
N THR A 164 -4.86 28.01 -13.12
CA THR A 164 -3.84 27.14 -12.50
C THR A 164 -2.79 27.96 -11.76
N GLU A 165 -2.31 29.06 -12.36
CA GLU A 165 -1.34 29.96 -11.72
C GLU A 165 -1.87 30.55 -10.41
N VAL A 166 -3.11 31.06 -10.42
CA VAL A 166 -3.75 31.61 -9.22
C VAL A 166 -3.96 30.54 -8.16
N ALA A 167 -4.43 29.34 -8.54
CA ALA A 167 -4.65 28.25 -7.60
C ALA A 167 -3.34 27.82 -6.91
N MET A 168 -2.25 27.68 -7.68
CA MET A 168 -0.94 27.33 -7.12
C MET A 168 -0.36 28.43 -6.23
N ALA A 169 -0.49 29.70 -6.62
CA ALA A 169 -0.06 30.83 -5.81
C ALA A 169 -0.80 30.86 -4.46
N ASN A 170 -2.13 30.65 -4.48
CA ASN A 170 -2.94 30.60 -3.26
C ASN A 170 -2.58 29.42 -2.36
N LEU A 171 -2.39 28.22 -2.93
CA LEU A 171 -2.00 27.03 -2.19
C LEU A 171 -0.65 27.20 -1.49
N VAL A 172 0.36 27.71 -2.21
CA VAL A 172 1.69 27.99 -1.65
C VAL A 172 1.63 29.10 -0.60
N ALA A 173 0.85 30.17 -0.84
CA ALA A 173 0.69 31.26 0.11
C ALA A 173 0.03 30.79 1.41
N TRP A 174 -1.04 29.98 1.33
CA TRP A 174 -1.68 29.36 2.49
C TRP A 174 -0.71 28.46 3.25
N TYR A 175 0.02 27.58 2.54
CA TYR A 175 0.99 26.70 3.20
C TYR A 175 2.06 27.50 3.94
N LYS A 176 2.49 28.66 3.45
CA LYS A 176 3.47 29.49 4.16
C LYS A 176 2.86 30.21 5.37
N SER A 177 1.67 30.78 5.22
CA SER A 177 1.07 31.68 6.21
C SER A 177 0.40 30.96 7.37
N ASP A 178 -0.22 29.81 7.13
CA ASP A 178 -0.96 29.08 8.16
C ASP A 178 -0.02 28.50 9.22
N LYS A 179 -0.27 28.81 10.49
CA LYS A 179 0.48 28.29 11.65
C LYS A 179 -0.42 27.52 12.62
N GLN A 180 -1.71 27.43 12.32
CA GLN A 180 -2.70 26.82 13.23
C GLN A 180 -2.96 25.36 12.90
N THR A 181 -2.94 24.99 11.60
CA THR A 181 -3.18 23.61 11.20
C THR A 181 -2.00 22.71 11.58
N HIS A 182 -2.30 21.55 12.16
CA HIS A 182 -1.31 20.54 12.49
C HIS A 182 -0.48 20.14 11.25
N PRO A 183 0.86 19.98 11.35
CA PRO A 183 1.72 19.72 10.19
C PRO A 183 1.31 18.51 9.32
N LEU A 184 0.83 17.41 9.93
CA LEU A 184 0.32 16.24 9.20
C LEU A 184 -0.93 16.57 8.37
N ILE A 185 -1.92 17.25 8.97
CA ILE A 185 -3.14 17.67 8.29
C ILE A 185 -2.78 18.64 7.17
N LYS A 186 -1.90 19.60 7.45
CA LYS A 186 -1.46 20.60 6.50
C LYS A 186 -0.74 20.00 5.30
N SER A 187 0.11 19.00 5.54
CA SER A 187 0.79 18.25 4.47
C SER A 187 -0.23 17.47 3.64
N ALA A 188 -1.14 16.74 4.28
CA ALA A 188 -2.20 16.00 3.58
C ALA A 188 -3.06 16.94 2.70
N VAL A 189 -3.56 18.05 3.25
CA VAL A 189 -4.38 19.02 2.51
C VAL A 189 -3.60 19.65 1.35
N PHE A 190 -2.31 19.95 1.54
CA PHE A 190 -1.47 20.46 0.45
C PHE A 190 -1.35 19.46 -0.71
N ILE A 191 -1.14 18.19 -0.41
CA ILE A 191 -1.05 17.13 -1.42
C ILE A 191 -2.38 16.92 -2.13
N TYR A 192 -3.50 16.96 -1.40
CA TYR A 192 -4.82 16.87 -2.00
C TYR A 192 -5.07 18.00 -2.99
N ASP A 193 -4.85 19.26 -2.58
CA ASP A 193 -5.14 20.40 -3.44
C ASP A 193 -4.17 20.46 -4.63
N PHE A 194 -2.90 20.13 -4.43
CA PHE A 194 -1.94 20.01 -5.53
C PHE A 194 -2.41 18.99 -6.59
N LEU A 195 -2.94 17.84 -6.15
CA LEU A 195 -3.51 16.83 -7.06
C LEU A 195 -4.83 17.30 -7.70
N SER A 196 -5.68 18.03 -6.97
CA SER A 196 -6.93 18.60 -7.48
C SER A 196 -6.69 19.72 -8.52
N ILE A 197 -5.65 20.53 -8.32
CA ILE A 197 -5.21 21.55 -9.28
C ILE A 197 -4.58 20.89 -10.50
N HIS A 198 -3.72 19.89 -10.26
CA HIS A 198 -2.97 19.16 -11.28
C HIS A 198 -2.18 20.10 -12.20
N PRO A 199 -1.21 20.87 -11.66
CA PRO A 199 -0.69 22.07 -12.29
C PRO A 199 0.25 21.85 -13.48
N PHE A 200 0.86 20.68 -13.62
CA PHE A 200 1.79 20.35 -14.72
C PHE A 200 1.10 19.50 -15.79
N GLN A 201 1.65 19.42 -17.00
CA GLN A 201 1.04 18.66 -18.09
C GLN A 201 1.05 17.13 -17.82
N ASP A 202 2.17 16.61 -17.31
CA ASP A 202 2.38 15.23 -16.84
C ASP A 202 3.20 15.30 -15.53
N GLY A 203 3.35 14.18 -14.81
CA GLY A 203 4.24 14.08 -13.65
C GLY A 203 3.63 14.51 -12.32
N ASN A 204 2.38 15.00 -12.29
CA ASN A 204 1.74 15.49 -11.06
C ASN A 204 1.64 14.43 -9.96
N GLY A 205 1.23 13.19 -10.28
CA GLY A 205 1.15 12.12 -9.28
C GLY A 205 2.50 11.80 -8.65
N ARG A 206 3.54 11.69 -9.49
CA ARG A 206 4.93 11.48 -9.03
C ARG A 206 5.43 12.63 -8.18
N LEU A 207 5.23 13.87 -8.64
CA LEU A 207 5.67 15.05 -7.92
C LEU A 207 4.90 15.23 -6.60
N SER A 208 3.61 14.92 -6.54
CA SER A 208 2.83 15.03 -5.31
C SER A 208 3.37 14.09 -4.22
N ARG A 209 3.77 12.87 -4.57
CA ARG A 209 4.39 11.93 -3.63
C ARG A 209 5.76 12.42 -3.13
N LEU A 210 6.59 12.96 -4.04
CA LEU A 210 7.87 13.61 -3.67
C LEU A 210 7.65 14.83 -2.76
N LEU A 211 6.65 15.65 -3.05
CA LEU A 211 6.26 16.77 -2.20
C LEU A 211 5.75 16.27 -0.85
N GLY A 212 4.99 15.18 -0.79
CA GLY A 212 4.52 14.57 0.46
C GLY A 212 5.70 14.24 1.36
N THR A 213 6.71 13.55 0.80
CA THR A 213 7.98 13.26 1.49
C THR A 213 8.70 14.54 1.93
N LEU A 214 8.83 15.54 1.06
CA LEU A 214 9.44 16.84 1.41
C LEU A 214 8.72 17.50 2.59
N LEU A 215 7.39 17.60 2.55
CA LEU A 215 6.60 18.27 3.58
C LEU A 215 6.69 17.56 4.93
N LEU A 216 6.67 16.22 4.93
CA LEU A 216 6.85 15.40 6.12
C LEU A 216 8.25 15.59 6.73
N LEU A 217 9.29 15.56 5.90
CA LEU A 217 10.67 15.81 6.33
C LEU A 217 10.84 17.20 6.94
N LYS A 218 10.30 18.24 6.28
CA LYS A 218 10.32 19.61 6.80
C LYS A 218 9.54 19.77 8.11
N SER A 219 8.57 18.90 8.35
CA SER A 219 7.75 18.88 9.57
C SER A 219 8.37 18.07 10.71
N GLY A 220 9.55 17.45 10.50
CA GLY A 220 10.28 16.70 11.54
C GLY A 220 10.14 15.18 11.46
N TYR A 221 9.20 14.66 10.66
CA TYR A 221 8.93 13.22 10.49
C TYR A 221 10.00 12.52 9.64
N SER A 222 11.24 12.56 10.13
CA SER A 222 12.45 12.09 9.42
C SER A 222 12.46 10.59 9.12
N TRP A 223 11.70 9.81 9.89
CA TRP A 223 11.57 8.37 9.73
C TRP A 223 10.95 7.94 8.40
N ILE A 224 10.24 8.84 7.71
CA ILE A 224 9.66 8.59 6.40
C ILE A 224 10.72 8.21 5.35
N GLN A 225 11.99 8.54 5.56
CA GLN A 225 13.08 8.16 4.64
C GLN A 225 13.43 6.67 4.66
N TYR A 226 13.00 5.93 5.68
CA TYR A 226 13.39 4.52 5.87
C TYR A 226 12.32 3.53 5.44
N MET A 227 11.19 4.03 4.94
CA MET A 227 10.08 3.26 4.43
C MET A 227 9.46 3.96 3.23
N SER A 228 8.94 3.19 2.29
CA SER A 228 8.34 3.75 1.09
C SER A 228 6.88 4.16 1.34
N PHE A 229 6.61 5.46 1.38
CA PHE A 229 5.24 6.00 1.40
C PHE A 229 4.50 5.67 0.11
N GLU A 230 5.21 5.67 -1.01
CA GLU A 230 4.67 5.38 -2.32
C GLU A 230 4.25 3.91 -2.46
N HIS A 231 4.97 2.98 -1.84
CA HIS A 231 4.60 1.57 -1.80
C HIS A 231 3.32 1.32 -0.99
N GLU A 232 3.12 2.05 0.11
CA GLU A 232 1.87 2.02 0.88
C GLU A 232 0.69 2.53 0.04
N ILE A 233 0.91 3.58 -0.76
CA ILE A 233 -0.12 4.05 -1.70
C ILE A 233 -0.34 3.03 -2.83
N GLU A 234 0.72 2.42 -3.35
CA GLU A 234 0.65 1.43 -4.44
C GLU A 234 -0.19 0.21 -4.03
N SER A 235 0.05 -0.35 -2.84
CA SER A 235 -0.72 -1.50 -2.33
C SER A 235 -2.20 -1.18 -2.14
N ARG A 236 -2.52 0.10 -1.90
CA ARG A 236 -3.88 0.62 -1.67
C ARG A 236 -4.36 1.50 -2.82
N LYS A 237 -3.82 1.34 -4.04
CA LYS A 237 -4.06 2.22 -5.19
C LYS A 237 -5.55 2.48 -5.47
N SER A 238 -6.38 1.44 -5.41
CA SER A 238 -7.82 1.56 -5.61
C SER A 238 -8.49 2.42 -4.54
N GLU A 239 -8.11 2.24 -3.28
CA GLU A 239 -8.62 3.03 -2.16
C GLU A 239 -8.16 4.49 -2.27
N TYR A 240 -6.87 4.71 -2.55
CA TYR A 240 -6.27 6.02 -2.80
C TYR A 240 -7.08 6.83 -3.82
N TYR A 241 -7.34 6.28 -5.00
CA TYR A 241 -8.15 6.97 -6.02
C TYR A 241 -9.62 7.11 -5.61
N SER A 242 -10.20 6.14 -4.91
CA SER A 242 -11.59 6.22 -4.46
C SER A 242 -11.84 7.36 -3.47
N ILE A 243 -10.91 7.59 -2.54
CA ILE A 243 -11.02 8.63 -1.52
C ILE A 243 -10.81 10.01 -2.14
N LEU A 244 -9.83 10.10 -3.02
CA LEU A 244 -9.58 11.28 -3.83
C LEU A 244 -10.82 11.69 -4.65
N MET A 245 -11.47 10.74 -5.33
CA MET A 245 -12.75 10.96 -6.02
C MET A 245 -13.86 11.37 -5.05
N GLN A 246 -13.96 10.71 -3.90
CA GLN A 246 -14.99 11.01 -2.89
C GLN A 246 -14.92 12.48 -2.45
N CYS A 247 -13.73 12.98 -2.14
CA CYS A 247 -13.54 14.37 -1.75
C CYS A 247 -13.91 15.34 -2.88
N GLN A 248 -13.50 15.06 -4.12
CA GLN A 248 -13.71 15.99 -5.24
C GLN A 248 -15.19 16.08 -5.70
N ARG A 249 -16.01 15.05 -5.47
CA ARG A 249 -17.44 15.05 -5.87
C ARG A 249 -18.24 16.25 -5.38
N GLN A 250 -17.78 16.90 -4.31
CA GLN A 250 -18.44 18.05 -3.70
C GLN A 250 -17.87 19.40 -4.15
N LYS A 251 -17.07 19.46 -5.22
CA LYS A 251 -16.44 20.71 -5.70
C LYS A 251 -17.46 21.68 -6.35
N PRO A 252 -17.57 22.95 -5.92
CA PRO A 252 -16.90 23.58 -4.77
C PRO A 252 -17.57 23.22 -3.44
N GLY A 253 -16.76 22.94 -2.42
CA GLY A 253 -17.25 22.51 -1.10
C GLY A 253 -16.73 21.13 -0.70
N GLU A 254 -15.56 20.74 -1.22
CA GLU A 254 -14.93 19.46 -0.91
C GLU A 254 -14.69 19.29 0.59
N ASP A 255 -15.12 18.14 1.13
CA ASP A 255 -14.71 17.66 2.45
C ASP A 255 -13.44 16.82 2.33
N VAL A 256 -12.34 17.33 2.90
CA VAL A 256 -11.02 16.68 2.85
C VAL A 256 -10.75 15.79 4.05
N TYR A 257 -11.68 15.65 5.00
CA TYR A 257 -11.51 14.77 6.15
C TYR A 257 -11.23 13.30 5.77
N PRO A 258 -11.93 12.67 4.81
CA PRO A 258 -11.62 11.30 4.38
C PRO A 258 -10.20 11.13 3.85
N TRP A 259 -9.73 12.11 3.07
CA TRP A 259 -8.35 12.13 2.56
C TRP A 259 -7.32 12.26 3.67
N VAL A 260 -7.54 13.17 4.63
CA VAL A 260 -6.65 13.34 5.79
C VAL A 260 -6.57 12.04 6.59
N MET A 261 -7.69 11.37 6.83
CA MET A 261 -7.72 10.10 7.55
C MET A 261 -6.99 8.99 6.81
N PHE A 262 -7.13 8.88 5.49
CA PHE A 262 -6.35 7.96 4.66
C PHE A 262 -4.85 8.23 4.77
N PHE A 263 -4.45 9.50 4.67
CA PHE A 263 -3.05 9.90 4.79
C PHE A 263 -2.47 9.51 6.16
N LEU A 264 -3.19 9.75 7.26
CA LEU A 264 -2.77 9.36 8.60
C LEU A 264 -2.72 7.83 8.79
N ASP A 265 -3.65 7.10 8.19
CA ASP A 265 -3.67 5.64 8.25
C ASP A 265 -2.46 5.03 7.52
N CYS A 266 -2.11 5.54 6.34
CA CYS A 266 -0.87 5.18 5.65
C CYS A 266 0.36 5.42 6.54
N MET A 267 0.42 6.59 7.20
CA MET A 267 1.53 6.94 8.10
C MET A 267 1.65 5.95 9.26
N LYS A 268 0.53 5.57 9.90
CA LYS A 268 0.54 4.56 10.97
C LYS A 268 0.98 3.19 10.50
N ASN A 269 0.52 2.75 9.33
CA ASN A 269 0.93 1.47 8.79
C ASN A 269 2.45 1.45 8.54
N ILE A 270 2.99 2.56 8.01
CA ILE A 270 4.43 2.72 7.82
C ILE A 270 5.19 2.66 9.15
N GLN A 271 4.71 3.31 10.21
CA GLN A 271 5.33 3.23 11.54
C GLN A 271 5.38 1.79 12.06
N LYS A 272 4.28 1.05 11.92
CA LYS A 272 4.21 -0.36 12.29
C LYS A 272 5.21 -1.20 11.49
N LEU A 273 5.22 -1.07 10.17
CA LEU A 273 6.12 -1.81 9.29
C LEU A 273 7.60 -1.50 9.55
N LEU A 274 7.92 -0.24 9.87
CA LEU A 274 9.26 0.17 10.24
C LEU A 274 9.70 -0.50 11.55
N MET A 275 8.84 -0.50 12.58
CA MET A 275 9.12 -1.19 13.84
C MET A 275 9.31 -2.69 13.65
N ASP A 276 8.42 -3.33 12.89
CA ASP A 276 8.51 -4.76 12.58
C ASP A 276 9.87 -5.08 11.92
N LYS A 277 10.31 -4.26 10.96
CA LYS A 277 11.62 -4.42 10.29
C LYS A 277 12.80 -4.23 11.26
N LEU A 278 12.75 -3.21 12.11
CA LEU A 278 13.80 -2.94 13.09
C LEU A 278 13.90 -4.04 14.15
N GLU A 279 12.78 -4.61 14.59
CA GLU A 279 12.77 -5.74 15.51
C GLU A 279 13.38 -6.99 14.90
N VAL A 280 13.03 -7.31 13.66
CA VAL A 280 13.60 -8.45 12.92
C VAL A 280 15.10 -8.28 12.73
N GLN A 281 15.56 -7.09 12.33
CA GLN A 281 16.99 -6.81 12.15
C GLN A 281 17.76 -6.84 13.47
N THR A 282 17.22 -6.27 14.56
CA THR A 282 17.86 -6.33 15.89
C THR A 282 18.06 -7.79 16.35
N LYS A 283 17.09 -8.67 16.07
CA LYS A 283 17.22 -10.11 16.36
C LYS A 283 18.25 -10.78 15.43
N SER A 284 18.35 -10.34 14.17
CA SER A 284 19.31 -10.82 13.18
C SER A 284 20.75 -10.34 13.43
N GLU A 285 20.97 -9.16 13.99
CA GLU A 285 22.32 -8.66 14.26
C GLU A 285 23.04 -9.38 15.40
N LYS A 286 22.29 -9.95 16.35
CA LYS A 286 22.80 -10.84 17.41
C LYS A 286 23.24 -12.21 16.90
N LEU A 287 23.02 -12.50 15.62
CA LEU A 287 23.43 -13.75 15.00
C LEU A 287 24.94 -13.76 14.73
N SER A 288 25.58 -14.89 15.03
CA SER A 288 26.94 -15.22 14.60
C SER A 288 27.08 -15.18 13.07
N GLN A 289 28.31 -15.09 12.56
CA GLN A 289 28.55 -15.09 11.10
C GLN A 289 27.99 -16.32 10.37
N ARG A 290 27.92 -17.47 11.06
CA ARG A 290 27.31 -18.69 10.52
C ARG A 290 25.80 -18.53 10.41
N GLU A 291 25.19 -18.00 11.47
CA GLU A 291 23.76 -17.77 11.52
C GLU A 291 23.33 -16.74 10.46
N LYS A 292 24.08 -15.65 10.27
CA LYS A 292 23.82 -14.68 9.20
C LYS A 292 23.83 -15.31 7.81
N LYS A 293 24.78 -16.21 7.52
CA LYS A 293 24.83 -16.96 6.25
C LYS A 293 23.61 -17.86 6.06
N ILE A 294 23.20 -18.58 7.11
CA ILE A 294 22.02 -19.46 7.07
C ILE A 294 20.74 -18.63 6.89
N TYR A 295 20.61 -17.53 7.64
CA TYR A 295 19.48 -16.61 7.56
C TYR A 295 19.36 -16.00 6.16
N SER A 296 20.43 -15.37 5.65
CA SER A 296 20.43 -14.77 4.31
C SER A 296 20.20 -15.78 3.19
N PHE A 297 20.67 -17.02 3.36
CA PHE A 297 20.37 -18.08 2.39
C PHE A 297 18.87 -18.40 2.35
N ILE A 298 18.22 -18.54 3.51
CA ILE A 298 16.79 -18.84 3.61
C ILE A 298 15.93 -17.66 3.16
N GLU A 299 16.37 -16.43 3.44
CA GLU A 299 15.75 -15.20 2.96
C GLU A 299 15.69 -15.17 1.42
N ASN A 300 16.78 -15.55 0.76
CA ASN A 300 16.86 -15.60 -0.70
C ASN A 300 16.27 -16.90 -1.31
N HIS A 301 16.06 -17.94 -0.50
CA HIS A 301 15.52 -19.22 -0.94
C HIS A 301 14.45 -19.73 0.05
N PRO A 302 13.26 -19.09 0.09
CA PRO A 302 12.17 -19.51 0.96
C PRO A 302 11.78 -20.98 0.72
N GLY A 303 11.53 -21.73 1.79
CA GLY A 303 11.15 -23.14 1.73
C GLY A 303 12.35 -24.10 1.63
N SER A 304 13.57 -23.60 1.85
CA SER A 304 14.79 -24.40 1.87
C SER A 304 14.75 -25.50 2.93
N LYS A 305 15.29 -26.68 2.59
CA LYS A 305 15.45 -27.81 3.54
C LYS A 305 16.83 -27.79 4.20
N SER A 306 16.94 -28.35 5.41
CA SER A 306 18.22 -28.41 6.15
C SER A 306 19.38 -29.05 5.37
N GLY A 307 19.09 -30.05 4.51
CA GLY A 307 20.09 -30.69 3.64
C GLY A 307 20.63 -29.75 2.55
N GLU A 308 19.74 -29.04 1.88
CA GLU A 308 20.08 -28.08 0.83
C GLU A 308 20.90 -26.91 1.38
N ILE A 309 20.51 -26.38 2.54
CA ILE A 309 21.24 -25.32 3.23
C ILE A 309 22.66 -25.79 3.59
N ALA A 310 22.79 -27.03 4.08
CA ALA A 310 24.08 -27.62 4.44
C ALA A 310 25.02 -27.78 3.24
N GLU A 311 24.48 -28.27 2.13
CA GLU A 311 25.24 -28.46 0.89
C GLU A 311 25.66 -27.12 0.28
N LYS A 312 24.71 -26.20 0.09
CA LYS A 312 24.96 -24.92 -0.59
C LYS A 312 25.86 -23.98 0.20
N LEU A 313 25.78 -23.99 1.52
CA LEU A 313 26.62 -23.16 2.38
C LEU A 313 27.93 -23.85 2.81
N ASN A 314 28.12 -25.12 2.43
CA ASN A 314 29.24 -25.95 2.86
C ASN A 314 29.39 -25.97 4.39
N ILE A 315 28.28 -26.20 5.11
CA ILE A 315 28.21 -26.28 6.58
C ILE A 315 27.74 -27.70 6.95
N PRO A 316 28.37 -28.38 7.93
CA PRO A 316 27.91 -29.71 8.35
C PRO A 316 26.42 -29.74 8.72
N LEU A 317 25.68 -30.72 8.21
CA LEU A 317 24.23 -30.83 8.40
C LEU A 317 23.80 -30.83 9.88
N SER A 318 24.58 -31.45 10.76
CA SER A 318 24.34 -31.43 12.20
C SER A 318 24.39 -30.01 12.79
N THR A 319 25.31 -29.19 12.30
CA THR A 319 25.47 -27.79 12.71
C THR A 319 24.35 -26.92 12.14
N VAL A 320 23.96 -27.14 10.88
CA VAL A 320 22.81 -26.46 10.26
C VAL A 320 21.54 -26.77 11.05
N LYS A 321 21.24 -28.04 11.31
CA LYS A 321 20.04 -28.45 12.08
C LYS A 321 19.99 -27.79 13.46
N ARG A 322 21.09 -27.80 14.22
CA ARG A 322 21.17 -27.12 15.53
C ARG A 322 20.89 -25.62 15.40
N THR A 323 21.55 -24.98 14.45
CA THR A 323 21.40 -23.52 14.22
C THR A 323 19.97 -23.16 13.82
N LEU A 324 19.34 -23.95 12.94
CA LEU A 324 17.96 -23.78 12.54
C LEU A 324 16.99 -23.95 13.72
N THR A 325 17.22 -24.94 14.59
CA THR A 325 16.43 -25.12 15.81
C THR A 325 16.53 -23.90 16.73
N ASP A 326 17.72 -23.36 16.93
CA ASP A 326 17.93 -22.17 17.77
C ASP A 326 17.26 -20.93 17.16
N MET A 327 17.35 -20.75 15.84
CA MET A 327 16.70 -19.65 15.12
C MET A 327 15.18 -19.73 15.13
N VAL A 328 14.59 -20.91 14.98
CA VAL A 328 13.14 -21.12 15.11
C VAL A 328 12.69 -20.80 16.54
N LYS A 329 13.46 -21.25 17.55
CA LYS A 329 13.17 -20.95 18.95
C LYS A 329 13.22 -19.44 19.25
N ASN A 330 14.17 -18.73 18.63
CA ASN A 330 14.36 -17.29 18.79
C ASN A 330 13.46 -16.42 17.90
N LYS A 331 12.47 -17.03 17.25
CA LYS A 331 11.50 -16.36 16.38
C LYS A 331 12.13 -15.62 15.18
N LEU A 332 13.19 -16.18 14.63
CA LEU A 332 13.88 -15.65 13.44
C LEU A 332 13.51 -16.41 12.16
N LEU A 333 13.12 -17.68 12.31
CA LEU A 333 12.72 -18.54 11.21
C LEU A 333 11.40 -19.23 11.54
N ALA A 334 10.50 -19.29 10.56
CA ALA A 334 9.32 -20.14 10.62
C ALA A 334 9.67 -21.55 10.10
N LEU A 335 9.20 -22.58 10.81
CA LEU A 335 9.33 -23.98 10.42
C LEU A 335 8.05 -24.46 9.75
N ASN A 336 8.18 -24.95 8.51
CA ASN A 336 7.07 -25.45 7.71
C ASN A 336 7.17 -26.97 7.52
N GLY A 337 6.02 -27.66 7.55
CA GLY A 337 5.93 -29.11 7.35
C GLY A 337 6.30 -29.98 8.56
N ALA A 338 6.51 -31.28 8.32
CA ALA A 338 6.95 -32.25 9.32
C ALA A 338 7.79 -33.37 8.67
N GLY A 339 8.71 -33.97 9.43
CA GLY A 339 9.52 -35.09 8.98
C GLY A 339 10.36 -34.76 7.74
N ALA A 340 10.27 -35.60 6.70
CA ALA A 340 11.00 -35.40 5.43
C ALA A 340 10.53 -34.15 4.64
N GLY A 341 9.39 -33.58 5.01
CA GLY A 341 8.82 -32.36 4.43
C GLY A 341 9.23 -31.07 5.14
N THR A 342 10.11 -31.11 6.15
CA THR A 342 10.48 -29.91 6.91
C THR A 342 11.29 -28.92 6.07
N SER A 343 10.80 -27.69 5.98
CA SER A 343 11.45 -26.53 5.35
C SER A 343 11.41 -25.30 6.24
N TYR A 344 12.24 -24.30 5.92
CA TYR A 344 12.43 -23.10 6.75
C TYR A 344 12.20 -21.83 5.93
N ASN A 345 11.64 -20.81 6.56
CA ASN A 345 11.41 -19.45 6.03
C ASN A 345 11.83 -18.41 7.05
N ILE A 346 12.04 -17.15 6.66
CA ILE A 346 12.23 -16.08 7.65
C ILE A 346 10.91 -15.82 8.38
N GLU A 347 11.00 -15.60 9.69
CA GLU A 347 9.86 -15.16 10.50
C GLU A 347 9.53 -13.70 10.13
N GLY A 348 8.62 -13.55 9.17
CA GLY A 348 8.34 -12.30 8.47
C GLY A 348 8.21 -12.46 6.94
N THR A 349 8.74 -13.56 6.36
CA THR A 349 8.56 -13.94 4.95
C THR A 349 7.89 -15.30 4.75
N ALA A 350 7.24 -15.87 5.77
CA ALA A 350 6.01 -16.61 5.46
C ALA A 350 5.15 -15.63 4.67
N SER A 351 4.72 -16.00 3.46
CA SER A 351 4.04 -15.09 2.54
C SER A 351 2.75 -14.60 3.17
N ILE A 352 2.84 -13.57 4.02
CA ILE A 352 1.69 -12.80 4.44
C ILE A 352 1.49 -11.81 3.31
N LYS A 353 0.77 -12.23 2.26
CA LYS A 353 0.24 -11.22 1.36
C LYS A 353 -0.89 -10.56 2.13
N LYS A 354 -0.63 -9.35 2.61
CA LYS A 354 -1.63 -8.51 3.25
C LYS A 354 -2.36 -7.74 2.17
N ASP A 355 -3.67 -7.56 2.35
CA ASP A 355 -4.51 -6.75 1.46
C ASP A 355 -4.58 -7.26 0.01
N VAL A 356 -4.64 -8.58 -0.17
CA VAL A 356 -4.88 -9.21 -1.49
C VAL A 356 -6.33 -9.07 -1.89
N ALA A 357 -6.60 -8.95 -3.20
CA ALA A 357 -7.94 -8.89 -3.75
C ALA A 357 -8.32 -10.18 -4.49
N MET A 358 -9.53 -10.68 -4.25
CA MET A 358 -10.14 -11.80 -4.95
C MET A 358 -11.46 -11.35 -5.57
N ARG A 359 -11.51 -11.28 -6.90
CA ARG A 359 -12.73 -10.90 -7.64
C ARG A 359 -13.56 -12.13 -8.01
N PHE A 360 -14.86 -11.97 -7.85
CA PHE A 360 -15.91 -12.90 -8.25
C PHE A 360 -16.83 -12.19 -9.24
N THR A 361 -17.19 -12.90 -10.31
CA THR A 361 -18.07 -12.42 -11.38
C THR A 361 -19.09 -13.50 -11.71
N ASN A 362 -20.06 -13.20 -12.58
CA ASN A 362 -21.00 -14.21 -13.06
C ASN A 362 -20.33 -15.41 -13.75
N ALA A 363 -19.23 -15.19 -14.45
CA ALA A 363 -18.46 -16.24 -15.12
C ALA A 363 -17.55 -17.01 -14.16
N GLU A 364 -17.08 -16.37 -13.08
CA GLU A 364 -16.14 -16.94 -12.13
C GLU A 364 -16.62 -16.74 -10.69
N ARG A 365 -17.48 -17.65 -10.24
CA ARG A 365 -18.17 -17.58 -8.93
C ARG A 365 -17.44 -18.33 -7.82
N LYS A 366 -16.41 -19.09 -8.17
CA LYS A 366 -15.75 -20.04 -7.28
C LYS A 366 -14.25 -19.83 -7.34
N LYS A 367 -13.60 -19.81 -6.17
CA LYS A 367 -12.15 -19.74 -6.03
C LYS A 367 -11.69 -20.84 -5.08
N GLU A 368 -10.61 -21.51 -5.44
CA GLU A 368 -10.08 -22.66 -4.71
C GLU A 368 -8.67 -22.37 -4.19
N PHE A 369 -8.42 -22.79 -2.96
CA PHE A 369 -7.16 -22.58 -2.24
C PHE A 369 -6.74 -23.85 -1.53
N VAL A 370 -5.45 -23.92 -1.19
CA VAL A 370 -4.89 -25.04 -0.42
C VAL A 370 -4.14 -24.47 0.77
N ILE A 371 -4.71 -24.65 1.96
CA ILE A 371 -4.05 -24.33 3.22
C ILE A 371 -3.13 -25.50 3.58
N LYS A 372 -1.82 -25.26 3.55
CA LYS A 372 -0.81 -26.33 3.59
C LYS A 372 -0.47 -26.81 4.99
N ASN A 373 -0.71 -26.01 6.02
CA ASN A 373 -0.36 -26.31 7.40
C ASN A 373 -1.22 -25.50 8.38
N GLN A 374 -1.15 -25.86 9.67
CA GLN A 374 -1.98 -25.27 10.74
C GLN A 374 -1.67 -23.79 11.04
N SER A 375 -0.51 -23.29 10.64
CA SER A 375 -0.15 -21.87 10.78
C SER A 375 -0.64 -21.03 9.60
N ALA A 376 -1.14 -21.68 8.54
CA ALA A 376 -1.62 -21.00 7.35
C ALA A 376 -3.12 -20.69 7.45
N PHE A 377 -3.52 -19.54 6.92
CA PHE A 377 -4.90 -19.07 6.99
C PHE A 377 -5.28 -18.19 5.79
N ILE A 378 -6.59 -18.02 5.59
CA ILE A 378 -7.16 -16.97 4.74
C ILE A 378 -8.09 -16.15 5.62
N GLN A 379 -7.85 -14.86 5.73
CA GLN A 379 -8.69 -13.95 6.51
C GLN A 379 -9.33 -12.92 5.59
N ILE A 380 -10.64 -12.99 5.36
CA ILE A 380 -11.37 -11.96 4.60
C ILE A 380 -11.75 -10.83 5.55
N LYS A 381 -11.33 -9.59 5.25
CA LYS A 381 -11.57 -8.41 6.11
C LYS A 381 -12.57 -7.43 5.54
N LYS A 382 -12.66 -7.34 4.22
CA LYS A 382 -13.47 -6.34 3.53
C LYS A 382 -14.08 -6.94 2.27
N ILE A 383 -15.33 -6.59 2.01
CA ILE A 383 -16.07 -6.98 0.82
C ILE A 383 -16.41 -5.69 0.07
N ILE A 384 -16.06 -5.63 -1.20
CA ILE A 384 -16.32 -4.49 -2.09
C ILE A 384 -17.23 -4.98 -3.19
N LEU A 385 -18.34 -4.30 -3.40
CA LEU A 385 -19.27 -4.55 -4.49
C LEU A 385 -19.08 -3.50 -5.58
N THR A 386 -19.12 -3.95 -6.82
CA THR A 386 -19.19 -3.09 -8.00
C THR A 386 -20.53 -3.33 -8.68
N PRO A 387 -21.49 -2.39 -8.60
CA PRO A 387 -22.77 -2.52 -9.30
C PRO A 387 -22.54 -2.66 -10.80
N LEU A 388 -23.18 -3.65 -11.43
CA LEU A 388 -23.14 -3.89 -12.88
C LEU A 388 -24.33 -3.23 -13.61
N PHE A 389 -24.98 -2.29 -12.94
CA PHE A 389 -26.14 -1.55 -13.43
C PHE A 389 -26.02 -0.07 -13.09
N ASP A 390 -26.67 0.77 -13.88
CA ASP A 390 -26.74 2.20 -13.62
C ASP A 390 -27.65 2.52 -12.44
N TRP A 391 -27.24 3.48 -11.62
CA TRP A 391 -27.96 3.92 -10.45
C TRP A 391 -27.63 5.38 -10.15
N SER A 392 -28.63 6.15 -9.71
CA SER A 392 -28.53 7.61 -9.57
C SER A 392 -28.51 8.07 -8.11
N HIS A 393 -28.98 7.23 -7.18
CA HIS A 393 -29.10 7.58 -5.77
C HIS A 393 -28.41 6.59 -4.82
N PRO A 394 -27.64 7.08 -3.81
CA PRO A 394 -26.85 6.32 -2.82
C PRO A 394 -27.46 5.02 -2.23
N ASP A 395 -28.79 4.89 -2.22
CA ASP A 395 -29.57 3.79 -1.62
C ASP A 395 -30.13 2.78 -2.64
N GLU A 396 -30.16 3.11 -3.93
CA GLU A 396 -30.74 2.25 -4.98
C GLU A 396 -30.03 0.90 -5.10
N TRP A 397 -28.70 0.90 -4.98
CA TRP A 397 -27.91 -0.32 -5.05
C TRP A 397 -28.14 -1.23 -3.83
N GLY A 398 -28.36 -0.67 -2.64
CA GLY A 398 -28.64 -1.43 -1.42
C GLY A 398 -29.98 -2.16 -1.50
N GLY A 399 -31.00 -1.49 -2.05
CA GLY A 399 -32.30 -2.09 -2.33
C GLY A 399 -32.23 -3.23 -3.36
N ARG A 400 -31.38 -3.10 -4.39
CA ARG A 400 -31.12 -4.19 -5.34
C ARG A 400 -30.37 -5.36 -4.70
N LEU A 401 -29.31 -5.09 -3.96
CA LEU A 401 -28.53 -6.11 -3.25
C LEU A 401 -29.43 -6.99 -2.36
N ALA A 402 -30.37 -6.36 -1.63
CA ALA A 402 -31.32 -7.06 -0.79
C ALA A 402 -32.23 -8.03 -1.56
N ARG A 403 -32.53 -7.76 -2.84
CA ARG A 403 -33.33 -8.63 -3.71
C ARG A 403 -32.49 -9.73 -4.36
N THR A 404 -31.24 -9.43 -4.72
CA THR A 404 -30.30 -10.38 -5.30
C THR A 404 -29.91 -11.48 -4.28
N GLY A 405 -29.91 -11.16 -2.98
CA GLY A 405 -29.64 -12.13 -1.93
C GLY A 405 -28.25 -12.77 -2.06
N LEU A 406 -27.21 -11.94 -2.14
CA LEU A 406 -25.83 -12.39 -2.29
C LEU A 406 -25.28 -12.95 -0.97
N TYR A 407 -24.57 -14.07 -1.03
CA TYR A 407 -23.88 -14.64 0.12
C TYR A 407 -22.60 -15.38 -0.28
N LEU A 408 -21.66 -15.43 0.65
CA LEU A 408 -20.43 -16.21 0.53
C LEU A 408 -20.61 -17.55 1.23
N GLN A 409 -20.27 -18.61 0.53
CA GLN A 409 -20.20 -19.96 1.05
C GLN A 409 -18.74 -20.41 1.08
N VAL A 410 -18.27 -20.83 2.25
CA VAL A 410 -16.94 -21.44 2.40
C VAL A 410 -17.12 -22.94 2.61
N THR A 411 -16.35 -23.74 1.88
CA THR A 411 -16.27 -25.19 2.05
C THR A 411 -14.82 -25.58 2.28
N CYS A 412 -14.55 -26.30 3.37
CA CYS A 412 -13.24 -26.85 3.69
C CYS A 412 -13.28 -28.38 3.57
N SER A 413 -12.30 -28.98 2.91
CA SER A 413 -12.11 -30.44 2.84
C SER A 413 -10.71 -30.81 3.30
N ASN A 414 -10.60 -31.72 4.25
CA ASN A 414 -9.31 -32.19 4.74
C ASN A 414 -8.80 -33.41 3.94
N ASN A 415 -7.53 -33.78 4.13
CA ASN A 415 -6.91 -34.90 3.43
C ASN A 415 -7.49 -36.30 3.80
N LYS A 416 -8.34 -36.38 4.83
CA LYS A 416 -9.04 -37.60 5.26
C LYS A 416 -10.44 -37.70 4.64
N GLY A 417 -10.85 -36.73 3.83
CA GLY A 417 -12.16 -36.70 3.16
C GLY A 417 -13.29 -36.11 4.02
N THR A 418 -12.99 -35.56 5.19
CA THR A 418 -13.99 -34.81 5.98
C THR A 418 -14.21 -33.46 5.33
N MET A 419 -15.47 -33.14 5.03
CA MET A 419 -15.87 -31.85 4.48
C MET A 419 -16.72 -31.08 5.49
N VAL A 420 -16.44 -29.79 5.64
CA VAL A 420 -17.23 -28.87 6.45
C VAL A 420 -17.62 -27.66 5.62
N LYS A 421 -18.88 -27.25 5.70
CA LYS A 421 -19.42 -26.06 5.05
C LYS A 421 -19.76 -25.02 6.11
N SER A 422 -19.38 -23.78 5.86
CA SER A 422 -19.79 -22.66 6.70
C SER A 422 -21.29 -22.46 6.68
N SER A 423 -21.82 -21.78 7.71
CA SER A 423 -23.08 -21.05 7.50
C SER A 423 -22.86 -20.01 6.38
N PRO A 424 -23.85 -19.78 5.49
CA PRO A 424 -23.76 -18.73 4.49
C PRO A 424 -23.53 -17.36 5.12
N TYR A 425 -22.56 -16.60 4.62
CA TYR A 425 -22.33 -15.22 5.03
C TYR A 425 -23.11 -14.27 4.14
N PRO A 426 -24.24 -13.69 4.60
CA PRO A 426 -25.02 -12.78 3.78
C PRO A 426 -24.24 -11.48 3.53
N ILE A 427 -24.24 -11.03 2.27
CA ILE A 427 -23.79 -9.69 1.89
C ILE A 427 -25.04 -8.83 1.75
N SER A 428 -25.33 -8.03 2.77
CA SER A 428 -26.52 -7.18 2.81
C SER A 428 -26.18 -5.75 3.24
N ALA A 429 -26.95 -4.81 2.72
CA ALA A 429 -26.87 -3.39 3.04
C ALA A 429 -28.21 -2.92 3.61
N GLY A 430 -28.16 -2.08 4.65
CA GLY A 430 -29.33 -1.35 5.12
C GLY A 430 -29.68 -0.18 4.18
N PRO A 431 -30.90 0.39 4.29
CA PRO A 431 -31.36 1.50 3.44
C PRO A 431 -30.55 2.81 3.61
N HIS A 432 -29.69 2.89 4.63
CA HIS A 432 -28.82 4.04 4.90
C HIS A 432 -27.34 3.77 4.58
N HIS A 433 -27.05 2.67 3.91
CA HIS A 433 -25.69 2.29 3.56
C HIS A 433 -25.34 2.82 2.18
N TYR A 434 -24.55 3.89 2.15
CA TYR A 434 -24.33 4.70 0.94
C TYR A 434 -23.09 4.28 0.12
N GLN A 435 -22.33 3.29 0.60
CA GLN A 435 -21.11 2.82 -0.05
C GLN A 435 -21.17 1.31 -0.28
N PRO A 436 -20.83 0.80 -1.48
CA PRO A 436 -20.79 -0.63 -1.76
C PRO A 436 -19.54 -1.30 -1.18
N VAL A 437 -19.19 -0.95 0.04
CA VAL A 437 -17.99 -1.41 0.75
C VAL A 437 -18.40 -1.81 2.16
N PHE A 438 -18.01 -3.02 2.55
CA PHE A 438 -18.31 -3.60 3.85
C PHE A 438 -16.99 -3.96 4.52
N ILE A 439 -16.66 -3.25 5.60
CA ILE A 439 -15.57 -3.65 6.49
C ILE A 439 -16.19 -4.62 7.51
N LEU A 440 -15.67 -5.83 7.57
CA LEU A 440 -16.17 -6.85 8.48
C LEU A 440 -15.69 -6.54 9.90
N SER A 441 -16.62 -6.36 10.83
CA SER A 441 -16.30 -6.15 12.25
C SER A 441 -15.56 -7.34 12.86
N GLN A 442 -15.86 -8.54 12.37
CA GLN A 442 -15.09 -9.75 12.59
C GLN A 442 -14.70 -10.35 11.23
N PRO A 443 -13.39 -10.48 10.94
CA PRO A 443 -12.94 -11.11 9.72
C PRO A 443 -13.44 -12.56 9.59
N ILE A 444 -13.58 -13.03 8.35
CA ILE A 444 -13.89 -14.44 8.08
C ILE A 444 -12.56 -15.20 8.05
N ASP A 445 -12.25 -15.90 9.14
CA ASP A 445 -11.01 -16.67 9.32
C ASP A 445 -11.16 -18.13 8.87
N ILE A 446 -10.46 -18.48 7.80
CA ILE A 446 -10.43 -19.83 7.22
C ILE A 446 -9.08 -20.48 7.55
N PRO A 447 -9.04 -21.69 8.17
CA PRO A 447 -10.14 -22.59 8.48
C PRO A 447 -10.69 -22.44 9.92
N ALA A 448 -10.13 -21.54 10.73
CA ALA A 448 -10.27 -21.50 12.19
C ALA A 448 -11.72 -21.39 12.71
N ASN A 449 -12.60 -20.72 11.96
CA ASN A 449 -14.00 -20.51 12.37
C ASN A 449 -14.99 -21.53 11.76
N PHE A 450 -14.49 -22.58 11.09
CA PHE A 450 -15.31 -23.50 10.31
C PHE A 450 -15.32 -24.93 10.82
N TRP A 451 -14.56 -25.23 11.86
CA TRP A 451 -14.50 -26.54 12.49
C TRP A 451 -14.80 -26.34 13.98
N ASP A 452 -15.53 -27.27 14.60
CA ASP A 452 -15.84 -27.20 16.04
C ASP A 452 -14.56 -27.13 16.91
N ASP A 453 -13.45 -27.67 16.38
CA ASP A 453 -12.09 -27.56 16.91
C ASP A 453 -11.09 -27.24 15.79
N THR A 454 -9.96 -26.59 16.11
CA THR A 454 -8.90 -26.32 15.13
C THR A 454 -8.39 -27.63 14.51
N PRO A 455 -8.35 -27.79 13.17
CA PRO A 455 -7.92 -29.03 12.53
C PRO A 455 -6.54 -29.48 12.99
N TYR A 456 -6.37 -30.79 13.24
CA TYR A 456 -5.08 -31.33 13.66
C TYR A 456 -4.05 -31.25 12.53
N LYS A 457 -2.76 -31.17 12.87
CA LYS A 457 -1.66 -31.17 11.88
C LYS A 457 -1.74 -32.32 10.86
N SER A 458 -2.30 -33.47 11.25
CA SER A 458 -2.50 -34.65 10.38
C SER A 458 -3.56 -34.46 9.28
N GLU A 459 -4.39 -33.42 9.38
CA GLU A 459 -5.56 -33.19 8.52
C GLU A 459 -5.26 -32.22 7.37
N TYR A 460 -4.08 -31.61 7.39
CA TYR A 460 -3.58 -30.77 6.30
C TYR A 460 -2.95 -31.63 5.18
N PRO A 461 -3.01 -31.19 3.91
CA PRO A 461 -3.54 -29.90 3.46
C PRO A 461 -5.07 -29.84 3.49
N ILE A 462 -5.61 -28.65 3.77
CA ILE A 462 -7.04 -28.36 3.70
C ILE A 462 -7.31 -27.68 2.36
N GLN A 463 -8.17 -28.29 1.54
CA GLN A 463 -8.72 -27.63 0.37
C GLN A 463 -9.83 -26.70 0.81
N VAL A 464 -9.75 -25.45 0.39
CA VAL A 464 -10.74 -24.41 0.66
C VAL A 464 -11.36 -24.01 -0.65
N THR A 465 -12.69 -23.99 -0.66
CA THR A 465 -13.49 -23.41 -1.73
C THR A 465 -14.24 -22.22 -1.15
N ILE A 466 -14.09 -21.06 -1.77
CA ILE A 466 -14.94 -19.89 -1.53
C ILE A 466 -15.81 -19.73 -2.76
N GLU A 467 -17.13 -19.74 -2.56
CA GLU A 467 -18.12 -19.64 -3.62
C GLU A 467 -19.09 -18.50 -3.33
N LEU A 468 -19.35 -17.68 -4.34
CA LEU A 468 -20.36 -16.64 -4.30
C LEU A 468 -21.68 -17.20 -4.83
N LEU A 469 -22.75 -17.03 -4.07
CA LEU A 469 -24.08 -17.54 -4.38
C LEU A 469 -25.12 -16.42 -4.29
N SER A 470 -26.24 -16.59 -4.99
CA SER A 470 -27.31 -15.60 -5.09
C SER A 470 -28.68 -16.28 -5.20
N SER A 471 -29.74 -15.55 -4.87
CA SER A 471 -31.12 -15.93 -5.17
C SER A 471 -31.47 -15.85 -6.66
N THR A 472 -30.68 -15.15 -7.47
CA THR A 472 -30.84 -15.04 -8.92
C THR A 472 -29.75 -15.80 -9.68
N PRO A 473 -30.02 -16.25 -10.93
CA PRO A 473 -29.03 -16.93 -11.75
C PRO A 473 -27.82 -16.06 -12.02
N ASP A 474 -27.98 -14.74 -12.18
CA ASP A 474 -26.90 -13.78 -12.38
C ASP A 474 -26.83 -12.78 -11.22
N PHE A 475 -25.61 -12.32 -10.94
CA PHE A 475 -25.29 -11.26 -10.00
C PHE A 475 -25.39 -9.92 -10.69
N ASP A 476 -26.09 -9.01 -10.05
CA ASP A 476 -26.10 -7.59 -10.40
C ASP A 476 -24.83 -6.86 -9.90
N PHE A 477 -23.90 -7.58 -9.26
CA PHE A 477 -22.69 -7.03 -8.66
C PHE A 477 -21.49 -7.94 -8.92
N ASP A 478 -20.36 -7.32 -9.26
CA ASP A 478 -19.06 -7.96 -9.07
C ASP A 478 -18.63 -7.81 -7.61
N VAL A 479 -18.03 -8.87 -7.05
CA VAL A 479 -17.64 -8.91 -5.63
C VAL A 479 -16.14 -9.05 -5.54
N MET A 480 -15.50 -8.16 -4.81
CA MET A 480 -14.08 -8.21 -4.51
C MET A 480 -13.87 -8.39 -3.01
N LEU A 481 -13.25 -9.50 -2.63
CA LEU A 481 -12.86 -9.77 -1.25
C LEU A 481 -11.43 -9.26 -1.05
N VAL A 482 -11.23 -8.43 -0.02
CA VAL A 482 -9.90 -8.11 0.48
C VAL A 482 -9.57 -9.10 1.58
N TYR A 483 -8.48 -9.83 1.38
CA TYR A 483 -8.05 -10.91 2.27
C TYR A 483 -6.56 -10.87 2.54
N ASP A 484 -6.19 -11.41 3.70
CA ASP A 484 -4.82 -11.82 3.99
C ASP A 484 -4.70 -13.32 3.73
N GLU A 485 -3.62 -13.74 3.09
CA GLU A 485 -3.17 -15.13 3.07
C GLU A 485 -1.85 -15.23 3.83
N GLY A 486 -1.65 -16.28 4.63
CA GLY A 486 -0.45 -16.51 5.45
C GLY A 486 -0.13 -17.99 5.58
#